data_AF-A0A949SY21-F1
#
_entry.id   AF-A0A949SY21-F1
#
_cell.length_a   1.000
_cell.length_b   1.000
_cell.length_c   1.000
_cell.angle_alpha   90.00
_cell.angle_beta   90.00
_cell.angle_gamma   90.00
#
_symmetry.space_group_name_H-M   'P 1'
#
loop_
_entity.id
_entity.type
_entity.pdbx_description
1 polymer ?
#
loop_
_entity_poly.entity_id
_entity_poly.type
_entity_poly.pdbx_seq_one_letter_code
_entity_poly.pdbx_strand_id
1 'polypeptide(L)'
;MPTANMTTVYLIRHAEALAREDWSEDDRDRPLTEKGRKQAFQLAQRLRKSGIREVRTSPAHRCRETVVPLATALGVELLVDNDLFEGSGVLKLPTGEGAYALCSHGDNIPATLDALGVKWEKCKKGSVWKLELAKTGKVLYAEYIPPTS
;
A
#
# COMPACT_ATOMS: atom_id res chain seq x y z
N MET A 1 26.80 13.22 8.83
CA MET A 1 26.18 13.85 7.64
C MET A 1 24.81 14.34 8.08
N PRO A 2 24.33 15.52 7.66
CA PRO A 2 22.98 15.93 8.01
C PRO A 2 22.03 14.99 7.27
N THR A 3 21.33 14.13 8.01
CA THR A 3 20.28 13.27 7.46
C THR A 3 19.17 14.19 6.98
N ALA A 4 18.99 14.30 5.67
CA ALA A 4 17.81 14.95 5.13
C ALA A 4 16.59 14.22 5.69
N ASN A 5 15.69 14.93 6.40
CA ASN A 5 14.43 14.36 6.86
C ASN A 5 13.64 13.90 5.63
N MET A 6 13.62 12.59 5.41
CA MET A 6 12.99 11.93 4.28
C MET A 6 11.78 11.13 4.73
N THR A 7 10.78 11.07 3.87
CA THR A 7 9.60 10.24 4.08
C THR A 7 9.66 9.08 3.11
N THR A 8 9.65 7.86 3.63
CA THR A 8 9.51 6.65 2.80
C THR A 8 8.05 6.22 2.80
N VAL A 9 7.48 6.02 1.62
CA VAL A 9 6.10 5.58 1.46
C VAL A 9 6.07 4.28 0.68
N TYR A 10 5.44 3.25 1.26
CA TYR A 10 5.14 2.00 0.61
C TYR A 10 3.67 2.01 0.18
N LEU A 11 3.42 2.30 -1.10
CA LEU A 11 2.09 2.22 -1.70
C LEU A 11 1.81 0.77 -2.08
N ILE A 12 0.90 0.13 -1.37
CA ILE A 12 0.59 -1.30 -1.49
C ILE A 12 -0.76 -1.43 -2.21
N ARG A 13 -0.78 -2.07 -3.38
CA ARG A 13 -2.06 -2.49 -3.96
C ARG A 13 -2.54 -3.74 -3.24
N HIS A 14 -3.82 -3.79 -2.85
CA HIS A 14 -4.39 -4.98 -2.22
C HIS A 14 -4.05 -6.27 -2.99
N ALA A 15 -3.89 -7.37 -2.25
CA ALA A 15 -3.58 -8.68 -2.81
C ALA A 15 -4.77 -9.26 -3.61
N GLU A 16 -4.59 -10.44 -4.20
CA GLU A 16 -5.64 -11.07 -4.98
C GLU A 16 -6.92 -11.32 -4.13
N ALA A 17 -8.02 -10.69 -4.54
CA ALA A 17 -9.35 -10.88 -3.96
C ALA A 17 -10.22 -11.72 -4.88
N LEU A 18 -11.25 -12.38 -4.31
CA LEU A 18 -12.25 -13.12 -5.07
C LEU A 18 -12.77 -12.29 -6.25
N ALA A 19 -13.18 -12.93 -7.35
CA ALA A 19 -13.78 -12.16 -8.44
C ALA A 19 -15.06 -11.47 -7.95
N ARG A 20 -15.42 -10.34 -8.55
CA ARG A 20 -16.65 -9.62 -8.17
C ARG A 20 -17.90 -10.47 -8.39
N GLU A 21 -17.90 -11.27 -9.46
CA GLU A 21 -18.97 -12.22 -9.80
C GLU A 21 -19.09 -13.40 -8.81
N ASP A 22 -18.00 -13.73 -8.11
CA ASP A 22 -17.97 -14.83 -7.12
C ASP A 22 -18.31 -14.36 -5.69
N TRP A 23 -18.75 -13.11 -5.52
CA TRP A 23 -19.09 -12.54 -4.22
C TRP A 23 -20.50 -11.95 -4.24
N SER A 24 -21.37 -12.48 -3.40
CA SER A 24 -22.80 -12.15 -3.37
C SER A 24 -23.18 -11.01 -2.41
N GLU A 25 -22.26 -10.56 -1.56
CA GLU A 25 -22.50 -9.49 -0.58
C GLU A 25 -21.90 -8.15 -1.04
N ASP A 26 -21.81 -7.17 -0.15
CA ASP A 26 -21.19 -5.87 -0.44
C ASP A 26 -19.73 -6.07 -0.88
N ASP A 27 -19.32 -5.47 -2.02
CA ASP A 27 -17.95 -5.53 -2.54
C ASP A 27 -16.92 -5.04 -1.51
N ARG A 28 -17.31 -4.18 -0.58
CA ARG A 28 -16.47 -3.70 0.52
C ARG A 28 -16.01 -4.84 1.43
N ASP A 29 -16.82 -5.88 1.58
CA ASP A 29 -16.53 -7.03 2.44
C ASP A 29 -15.85 -8.19 1.70
N ARG A 30 -15.71 -8.07 0.37
CA ARG A 30 -15.09 -9.10 -0.48
C ARG A 30 -13.68 -9.45 0.01
N PRO A 31 -13.43 -10.72 0.39
CA PRO A 31 -12.17 -11.15 0.97
C PRO A 31 -11.09 -11.44 -0.07
N LEU A 32 -9.86 -11.61 0.42
CA LEU A 32 -8.75 -12.18 -0.34
C LEU A 32 -9.03 -13.64 -0.73
N THR A 33 -8.48 -14.07 -1.86
CA THR A 33 -8.37 -15.49 -2.19
C THR A 33 -7.32 -16.16 -1.28
N GLU A 34 -7.25 -17.50 -1.27
CA GLU A 34 -6.16 -18.21 -0.57
C GLU A 34 -4.78 -17.74 -1.07
N LYS A 35 -4.64 -17.54 -2.38
CA LYS A 35 -3.44 -16.97 -2.99
C LYS A 35 -3.20 -15.53 -2.51
N GLY A 36 -4.24 -14.70 -2.42
CA GLY A 36 -4.14 -13.36 -1.86
C GLY A 36 -3.64 -13.34 -0.41
N ARG A 37 -4.09 -14.27 0.42
CA ARG A 37 -3.60 -14.44 1.80
C ARG A 37 -2.12 -14.84 1.85
N LYS A 38 -1.68 -15.72 0.94
CA LYS A 38 -0.26 -16.08 0.80
C LYS A 38 0.58 -14.86 0.40
N GLN A 39 0.09 -14.06 -0.56
CA GLN A 39 0.72 -12.79 -0.96
C GLN A 39 0.84 -11.81 0.21
N ALA A 40 -0.22 -11.65 1.01
CA ALA A 40 -0.23 -10.79 2.19
C ALA A 40 0.81 -11.22 3.23
N PHE A 41 0.92 -12.53 3.47
CA PHE A 41 1.92 -13.08 4.39
C PHE A 41 3.36 -12.90 3.88
N GLN A 42 3.61 -13.15 2.59
CA GLN A 42 4.93 -12.95 1.98
C GLN A 42 5.32 -11.46 1.94
N LEU A 43 4.37 -10.57 1.69
CA LEU A 43 4.54 -9.12 1.77
C LEU A 43 5.00 -8.71 3.17
N ALA A 44 4.35 -9.22 4.22
CA ALA A 44 4.74 -8.97 5.60
C ALA A 44 6.17 -9.43 5.89
N GLN A 45 6.55 -10.64 5.46
CA GLN A 45 7.92 -11.12 5.61
C GLN A 45 8.95 -10.24 4.89
N ARG A 46 8.62 -9.80 3.67
CA ARG A 46 9.50 -8.96 2.86
C ARG A 46 9.73 -7.58 3.49
N LEU A 47 8.68 -6.99 4.06
CA LEU A 47 8.72 -5.64 4.63
C LEU A 47 8.99 -5.62 6.15
N ARG A 48 9.22 -6.76 6.80
CA ARG A 48 9.45 -6.84 8.27
C ARG A 48 10.61 -6.00 8.81
N LYS A 49 11.57 -5.61 7.96
CA LYS A 49 12.73 -4.77 8.31
C LYS A 49 12.70 -3.38 7.63
N SER A 50 11.55 -2.98 7.11
CA SER A 50 11.38 -1.71 6.39
C SER A 50 11.48 -0.47 7.28
N GLY A 51 11.35 -0.61 8.60
CA GLY A 51 11.23 0.51 9.53
C GLY A 51 9.89 1.25 9.42
N ILE A 52 8.88 0.68 8.75
CA ILE A 52 7.52 1.23 8.72
C ILE A 52 7.01 1.39 10.15
N ARG A 53 6.62 2.61 10.50
CA ARG A 53 6.12 2.98 11.83
C ARG A 53 4.60 3.11 11.90
N GLU A 54 3.94 3.12 10.76
CA GLU A 54 2.50 3.32 10.65
C GLU A 54 1.98 2.65 9.37
N VAL A 55 0.89 1.89 9.49
CA VAL A 55 0.21 1.25 8.36
C VAL A 55 -1.19 1.84 8.25
N ARG A 56 -1.52 2.40 7.09
CA ARG A 56 -2.87 2.85 6.73
C ARG A 56 -3.48 1.92 5.70
N THR A 57 -4.79 1.73 5.77
CA THR A 57 -5.51 0.88 4.83
C THR A 57 -6.87 1.47 4.48
N SER A 58 -7.26 1.29 3.22
CA SER A 58 -8.63 1.47 2.77
C SER A 58 -9.63 0.67 3.63
N PRO A 59 -10.87 1.15 3.80
CA PRO A 59 -11.90 0.42 4.55
C PRO A 59 -12.30 -0.93 3.91
N ALA A 60 -11.95 -1.17 2.64
CA ALA A 60 -12.22 -2.45 1.98
C ALA A 60 -11.57 -3.63 2.73
N HIS A 61 -12.33 -4.69 2.96
CA HIS A 61 -11.88 -5.88 3.67
C HIS A 61 -10.63 -6.51 3.02
N ARG A 62 -10.60 -6.65 1.69
CA ARG A 62 -9.40 -7.05 0.92
C ARG A 62 -8.15 -6.22 1.22
N CYS A 63 -8.28 -4.91 1.44
CA CYS A 63 -7.14 -4.03 1.76
C CYS A 63 -6.66 -4.28 3.19
N ARG A 64 -7.59 -4.32 4.15
CA ARG A 64 -7.31 -4.65 5.56
C ARG A 64 -6.59 -6.00 5.66
N GLU A 65 -7.17 -7.04 5.07
CA GLU A 65 -6.62 -8.40 5.07
C GLU A 65 -5.23 -8.49 4.43
N THR A 66 -4.92 -7.61 3.45
CA THR A 66 -3.60 -7.55 2.81
C THR A 66 -2.50 -7.09 3.78
N VAL A 67 -2.80 -6.15 4.69
CA VAL A 67 -1.78 -5.49 5.52
C VAL A 67 -1.86 -5.78 7.01
N VAL A 68 -2.90 -6.47 7.49
CA VAL A 68 -2.94 -6.98 8.88
C VAL A 68 -1.70 -7.81 9.23
N PRO A 69 -1.22 -8.75 8.38
CA PRO A 69 0.01 -9.49 8.69
C PRO A 69 1.24 -8.60 8.82
N LEU A 70 1.32 -7.53 8.00
CA LEU A 70 2.42 -6.58 8.03
C LEU A 70 2.41 -5.74 9.32
N ALA A 71 1.27 -5.14 9.66
CA ALA A 71 1.12 -4.35 10.88
C ALA A 71 1.45 -5.20 12.13
N THR A 72 0.96 -6.45 12.16
CA THR A 72 1.24 -7.40 13.23
C THR A 72 2.74 -7.73 13.33
N ALA A 73 3.40 -8.02 12.20
CA ALA A 73 4.82 -8.36 12.18
C ALA A 73 5.73 -7.20 12.62
N LEU A 74 5.30 -5.96 12.40
CA LEU A 74 6.02 -4.75 12.79
C LEU A 74 5.67 -4.27 14.21
N GLY A 75 4.56 -4.76 14.79
CA GLY A 75 4.06 -4.27 16.08
C GLY A 75 3.58 -2.82 16.02
N VAL A 76 3.02 -2.39 14.87
CA VAL A 76 2.56 -1.01 14.66
C VAL A 76 1.04 -0.95 14.50
N GLU A 77 0.49 0.24 14.74
CA GLU A 77 -0.94 0.48 14.58
C GLU A 77 -1.38 0.37 13.10
N LEU A 78 -2.54 -0.26 12.89
CA LEU A 78 -3.23 -0.30 11.61
C LEU A 78 -4.39 0.70 11.64
N LEU A 79 -4.25 1.78 10.87
CA LEU A 79 -5.25 2.84 10.76
C LEU A 79 -6.12 2.65 9.52
N VAL A 80 -7.44 2.75 9.69
CA VAL A 80 -8.38 2.78 8.57
C VAL A 80 -8.52 4.21 8.08
N ASP A 81 -8.31 4.43 6.78
CA ASP A 81 -8.37 5.74 6.14
C ASP A 81 -9.32 5.69 4.94
N ASN A 82 -10.41 6.46 5.01
CA ASN A 82 -11.43 6.50 3.97
C ASN A 82 -10.92 7.13 2.66
N ASP A 83 -9.89 7.98 2.73
CA ASP A 83 -9.29 8.62 1.54
C ASP A 83 -8.47 7.61 0.71
N LEU A 84 -8.22 6.40 1.23
CA LEU A 84 -7.56 5.31 0.51
C LEU A 84 -8.54 4.44 -0.31
N PHE A 85 -9.85 4.71 -0.25
CA PHE A 85 -10.87 3.92 -0.95
C PHE A 85 -10.88 4.19 -2.46
N GLU A 86 -11.37 3.22 -3.24
CA GLU A 86 -11.47 3.32 -4.71
C GLU A 86 -12.36 4.51 -5.10
N GLY A 87 -11.98 5.22 -6.16
CA GLY A 87 -12.66 6.45 -6.61
C GLY A 87 -12.21 7.74 -5.92
N SER A 88 -11.39 7.67 -4.85
CA SER A 88 -10.90 8.87 -4.14
C SER A 88 -9.83 9.66 -4.90
N GLY A 89 -9.30 9.12 -6.00
CA GLY A 89 -8.26 9.78 -6.81
C GLY A 89 -6.87 9.71 -6.19
N VAL A 90 -6.15 10.83 -6.20
CA VAL A 90 -4.77 10.97 -5.72
C VAL A 90 -4.71 10.83 -4.20
N LEU A 91 -3.86 9.93 -3.72
CA LEU A 91 -3.72 9.66 -2.29
C LEU A 91 -2.98 10.78 -1.57
N LYS A 92 -3.45 11.12 -0.37
CA LYS A 92 -2.74 12.04 0.53
C LYS A 92 -1.58 11.29 1.19
N LEU A 93 -0.36 11.66 0.83
CA LEU A 93 0.84 11.03 1.38
C LEU A 93 1.22 11.63 2.73
N PRO A 94 1.78 10.83 3.66
CA PRO A 94 2.32 11.34 4.91
C PRO A 94 3.42 12.38 4.66
N THR A 95 3.48 13.41 5.50
CA THR A 95 4.49 14.49 5.40
C THR A 95 5.53 14.43 6.53
N GLY A 96 5.35 13.54 7.51
CA GLY A 96 6.28 13.36 8.62
C GLY A 96 7.47 12.50 8.24
N GLU A 97 8.56 12.61 9.00
CA GLU A 97 9.76 11.79 8.82
C GLU A 97 9.50 10.32 9.17
N GLY A 98 10.17 9.40 8.46
CA GLY A 98 10.08 7.96 8.66
C GLY A 98 9.35 7.23 7.53
N ALA A 99 9.05 5.95 7.77
CA ALA A 99 8.46 5.06 6.78
C ALA A 99 7.00 4.71 7.09
N TYR A 100 6.16 4.70 6.05
CA TYR A 100 4.72 4.46 6.16
C TYR A 100 4.26 3.49 5.07
N ALA A 101 3.27 2.66 5.38
CA ALA A 101 2.60 1.84 4.38
C ALA A 101 1.17 2.30 4.18
N LEU A 102 0.74 2.41 2.92
CA LEU A 102 -0.63 2.79 2.55
C LEU A 102 -1.17 1.69 1.63
N CYS A 103 -2.21 0.98 2.07
CA CYS A 103 -2.88 -0.03 1.25
C CYS A 103 -4.11 0.54 0.55
N SER A 104 -4.12 0.48 -0.78
CA SER A 104 -5.16 1.05 -1.63
C SER A 104 -5.37 0.21 -2.89
N HIS A 105 -6.00 0.79 -3.91
CA HIS A 105 -6.54 0.11 -5.08
C HIS A 105 -5.78 0.43 -6.37
N GLY A 106 -6.22 -0.21 -7.46
CA GLY A 106 -5.54 -0.16 -8.76
C GLY A 106 -5.80 1.10 -9.57
N ASP A 107 -6.67 1.98 -9.11
CA ASP A 107 -6.97 3.30 -9.67
C ASP A 107 -6.22 4.40 -8.90
N ASN A 108 -6.24 4.34 -7.55
CA ASN A 108 -5.60 5.35 -6.70
C ASN A 108 -4.08 5.40 -6.83
N ILE A 109 -3.42 4.23 -6.85
CA ILE A 109 -1.95 4.16 -6.87
C ILE A 109 -1.39 4.74 -8.19
N PRO A 110 -1.84 4.29 -9.37
CA PRO A 110 -1.57 4.96 -10.64
C PRO A 110 -1.75 6.48 -10.63
N ALA A 111 -2.93 6.95 -10.21
CA ALA A 111 -3.23 8.38 -10.17
C ALA A 111 -2.23 9.16 -9.29
N THR A 112 -1.82 8.56 -8.17
CA THR A 112 -0.82 9.15 -7.27
C THR A 112 0.57 9.19 -7.89
N LEU A 113 0.99 8.12 -8.57
CA LEU A 113 2.28 8.09 -9.28
C LEU A 113 2.32 9.12 -10.41
N ASP A 114 1.22 9.27 -11.17
CA ASP A 114 1.08 10.29 -12.21
C ASP A 114 1.18 11.71 -11.63
N ALA A 115 0.46 12.00 -10.54
CA ALA A 115 0.51 13.31 -9.87
C ALA A 115 1.91 13.65 -9.32
N LEU A 116 2.70 12.64 -8.96
CA LEU A 116 4.08 12.79 -8.52
C LEU A 116 5.10 12.86 -9.67
N GLY A 117 4.67 12.67 -10.92
CA GLY A 117 5.56 12.59 -12.08
C GLY A 117 6.44 11.33 -12.12
N VAL A 118 6.04 10.26 -11.42
CA VAL A 118 6.74 8.97 -11.43
C VAL A 118 6.30 8.17 -12.65
N LYS A 119 7.25 7.77 -13.49
CA LYS A 119 6.95 6.85 -14.60
C LYS A 119 6.64 5.46 -14.05
N TRP A 120 5.51 4.89 -14.45
CA TRP A 120 5.09 3.56 -14.02
C TRP A 120 4.45 2.79 -15.18
N GLU A 121 4.64 1.47 -15.19
CA GLU A 121 4.03 0.57 -16.19
C GLU A 121 3.17 -0.51 -15.53
N LYS A 122 3.38 -0.75 -14.23
CA LYS A 122 2.82 -1.89 -13.50
C LYS A 122 2.29 -1.43 -12.14
N CYS A 123 1.12 -1.97 -11.80
CA CYS A 123 0.52 -1.87 -10.48
C CYS A 123 -0.29 -3.16 -10.24
N LYS A 124 0.39 -4.31 -10.13
CA LYS A 124 -0.30 -5.61 -9.98
C LYS A 124 -0.92 -5.74 -8.59
N LYS A 125 -1.97 -6.55 -8.42
CA LYS A 125 -2.50 -6.90 -7.09
C LYS A 125 -1.36 -7.49 -6.25
N GLY A 126 -1.24 -7.05 -4.99
CA GLY A 126 -0.16 -7.44 -4.07
C GLY A 126 1.20 -6.80 -4.37
N SER A 127 1.31 -5.91 -5.35
CA SER A 127 2.54 -5.16 -5.63
C SER A 127 2.72 -3.98 -4.68
N VAL A 128 3.95 -3.49 -4.59
CA VAL A 128 4.32 -2.32 -3.81
C VAL A 128 5.07 -1.32 -4.68
N TRP A 129 4.78 -0.05 -4.51
CA TRP A 129 5.65 1.04 -4.95
C TRP A 129 6.32 1.65 -3.73
N LYS A 130 7.64 1.51 -3.63
CA LYS A 130 8.44 2.19 -2.61
C LYS A 130 8.85 3.56 -3.16
N LEU A 131 8.46 4.61 -2.45
CA LEU A 131 8.80 5.99 -2.76
C LEU A 131 9.65 6.57 -1.63
N GLU A 132 10.67 7.35 -1.97
CA GLU A 132 11.35 8.20 -1.00
C GLU A 132 11.15 9.65 -1.42
N LEU A 133 10.61 10.45 -0.50
CA LEU A 133 10.19 11.82 -0.73
C LEU A 133 11.08 12.76 0.09
N ALA A 134 11.51 13.86 -0.54
CA ALA A 134 12.07 14.99 0.18
C ALA A 134 10.98 15.68 1.02
N LYS A 135 11.40 16.49 2.01
CA LYS A 135 10.47 17.35 2.78
C LYS A 135 9.60 18.27 1.91
N THR A 136 10.05 18.60 0.71
CA THR A 136 9.29 19.41 -0.26
C THR A 136 8.19 18.62 -1.00
N GLY A 137 8.08 17.31 -0.77
CA GLY A 137 7.20 16.39 -1.51
C GLY A 137 7.79 15.88 -2.82
N LYS A 138 8.97 16.36 -3.23
CA LYS A 138 9.66 15.87 -4.44
C LYS A 138 10.05 14.40 -4.27
N VAL A 139 9.71 13.58 -5.26
CA VAL A 139 10.19 12.19 -5.34
C VAL A 139 11.70 12.17 -5.60
N LEU A 140 12.44 11.55 -4.68
CA LEU A 140 13.88 11.33 -4.77
C LEU A 140 14.19 9.93 -5.32
N TYR A 141 13.34 8.96 -5.00
CA TYR A 141 13.48 7.57 -5.42
C TYR A 141 12.10 6.93 -5.60
N ALA A 142 11.98 6.04 -6.58
CA ALA A 142 10.79 5.23 -6.81
C ALA A 142 11.19 3.83 -7.31
N GLU A 143 10.62 2.79 -6.70
CA GLU A 143 10.88 1.39 -7.05
C GLU A 143 9.58 0.59 -7.09
N TYR A 144 9.38 -0.14 -8.18
CA TYR A 144 8.33 -1.14 -8.29
C TYR A 144 8.78 -2.48 -7.74
N ILE A 145 8.03 -2.96 -6.75
CA ILE A 145 8.22 -4.25 -6.11
C ILE A 145 7.05 -5.15 -6.56
N PRO A 146 7.29 -6.19 -7.37
CA PRO A 146 6.23 -7.09 -7.81
C PRO A 146 5.65 -7.91 -6.65
N PRO A 147 4.40 -8.40 -6.79
CA PRO A 147 3.84 -9.35 -5.82
C PRO A 147 4.72 -10.59 -5.75
N THR A 148 4.73 -11.21 -4.59
CA THR A 148 5.36 -12.52 -4.42
C THR A 148 4.45 -13.59 -5.03
N SER A 149 5.08 -14.57 -5.69
CA SER A 149 4.41 -15.62 -6.47
C SER A 149 3.63 -16.60 -5.61
#